data_AF-A0A2N7G6W6-F1
#
_entry.id   AF-A0A2N7G6W6-F1
#
_cell.length_a   1.000
_cell.length_b   1.000
_cell.length_c   1.000
_cell.angle_alpha   90.00
_cell.angle_beta   90.00
_cell.angle_gamma   90.00
#
_symmetry.space_group_name_H-M   'P 1'
#
loop_
_entity.id
_entity.type
_entity.pdbx_description
1 polymer ?
#
loop_
_entity_poly.entity_id
_entity_poly.type
_entity_poly.pdbx_seq_one_letter_code
_entity_poly.pdbx_strand_id
1 'polypeptide(L)'
;MSNALKELLSLLQLEKLEEGLFRGQSENLGLPQVYGGQVIGQALSASRYTVESDRTVHSFHSYFLYPGDPEKPIIYDVENLRDGKSFSTRRVKAIQNGRPIFYLTASYHGDSPGFEHQNTMPDVPGPENFASESELAAKVAHMLPEKLKKIFCGDKAIEMRPVKVVNPLKPHKEEPKQYLWIRTNGEMPDSQLIHQYLLGYASDWGFLVTALHPHEVSLMTPNFQVATIDHSIWFHRPFKMDEWLLYVIDSPTASNTRGLVRGEIYNREGHLVASAMQEGVMRFTK
;
A
#
# COMPACT_ATOMS: atom_id res chain seq x y z
N MET A 1 17.32 1.11 11.69
CA MET A 1 16.51 1.69 10.60
C MET A 1 17.36 1.86 9.35
N SER A 2 16.96 1.27 8.21
CA SER A 2 17.64 1.44 6.92
C SER A 2 17.58 2.88 6.41
N ASN A 3 18.41 3.24 5.43
CA ASN A 3 18.37 4.59 4.85
C ASN A 3 17.09 4.80 4.03
N ALA A 4 16.69 3.79 3.26
CA ALA A 4 15.44 3.83 2.51
C ALA A 4 14.22 4.03 3.42
N LEU A 5 14.21 3.42 4.61
CA LEU A 5 13.13 3.61 5.58
C LEU A 5 13.11 5.03 6.17
N LYS A 6 14.28 5.61 6.46
CA LYS A 6 14.38 7.02 6.89
C LYS A 6 13.85 7.97 5.81
N GLU A 7 14.22 7.73 4.56
CA GLU A 7 13.78 8.52 3.42
C GLU A 7 12.26 8.42 3.23
N LEU A 8 11.69 7.21 3.33
CA LEU A 8 10.24 7.02 3.28
C LEU A 8 9.52 7.72 4.43
N LEU A 9 10.03 7.61 5.67
CA LEU A 9 9.44 8.32 6.81
C LEU A 9 9.45 9.83 6.62
N SER A 10 10.56 10.37 6.10
CA SER A 10 10.67 11.79 5.73
C SER A 10 9.69 12.17 4.62
N LEU A 11 9.53 11.32 3.60
CA LEU A 11 8.59 11.53 2.49
C LEU A 11 7.13 11.61 2.95
N LEU A 12 6.78 10.88 4.02
CA LEU A 12 5.44 10.89 4.63
C LEU A 12 5.24 12.06 5.61
N GLN A 13 6.30 12.78 5.99
CA GLN A 13 6.20 14.03 6.75
C GLN A 13 5.96 15.19 5.78
N LEU A 14 4.71 15.63 5.69
CA LEU A 14 4.32 16.66 4.74
C LEU A 14 4.65 18.07 5.23
N GLU A 15 4.98 18.95 4.29
CA GLU A 15 5.08 20.38 4.53
C GLU A 15 3.66 20.95 4.72
N LYS A 16 3.38 21.57 5.87
CA LYS A 16 2.12 22.31 6.08
C LYS A 16 2.18 23.64 5.33
N LEU A 17 1.22 23.88 4.44
CA LEU A 17 1.05 25.14 3.72
C LEU A 17 0.00 26.04 4.39
N GLU A 18 -1.08 25.43 4.88
CA GLU A 18 -2.15 26.08 5.64
C GLU A 18 -2.88 25.02 6.50
N GLU A 19 -3.84 25.42 7.33
CA GLU A 19 -4.83 24.56 7.95
C GLU A 19 -5.55 23.69 6.91
N GLY A 20 -5.41 22.39 7.07
CA GLY A 20 -5.94 21.41 6.13
C GLY A 20 -5.22 21.35 4.78
N LEU A 21 -4.15 22.11 4.54
CA LEU A 21 -3.46 22.15 3.25
C LEU A 21 -1.97 21.77 3.40
N PHE A 22 -1.56 20.71 2.71
CA PHE A 22 -0.22 20.13 2.84
C PHE A 22 0.43 19.91 1.48
N ARG A 23 1.76 19.88 1.45
CA ARG A 23 2.57 19.48 0.28
C ARG A 23 3.41 18.26 0.62
N GLY A 24 3.27 17.20 -0.19
CA GLY A 24 4.14 16.04 -0.19
C GLY A 24 5.08 16.05 -1.39
N GLN A 25 6.32 15.63 -1.19
CA GLN A 25 7.22 15.35 -2.31
C GLN A 25 6.89 13.99 -2.93
N SER A 26 7.34 13.76 -4.17
CA SER A 26 7.20 12.48 -4.84
C SER A 26 8.53 11.75 -4.89
N GLU A 27 8.49 10.43 -4.73
CA GLU A 27 9.64 9.56 -4.93
C GLU A 27 9.53 8.92 -6.32
N ASN A 28 10.59 9.04 -7.12
CA ASN A 28 10.68 8.34 -8.38
C ASN A 28 11.24 6.92 -8.16
N LEU A 29 10.33 5.96 -7.96
CA LEU A 29 10.64 4.54 -7.84
C LEU A 29 11.02 3.87 -9.19
N GLY A 30 11.25 4.66 -10.24
CA GLY A 30 11.47 4.18 -11.60
C GLY A 30 10.21 3.67 -12.31
N LEU A 31 9.04 3.93 -11.69
CA LEU A 31 7.72 3.66 -12.26
C LEU A 31 7.30 4.84 -13.17
N PRO A 32 6.44 4.59 -14.18
CA PRO A 32 6.00 5.65 -15.10
C PRO A 32 5.10 6.71 -14.44
N GLN A 33 4.56 6.43 -13.26
CA GLN A 33 3.68 7.30 -12.51
C GLN A 33 3.97 7.17 -11.01
N VAL A 34 3.51 8.13 -10.22
CA VAL A 34 3.58 8.08 -8.75
C VAL A 34 2.98 6.76 -8.25
N TYR A 35 3.68 6.12 -7.32
CA TYR A 35 3.22 4.90 -6.67
C TYR A 35 1.95 5.14 -5.84
N GLY A 36 0.94 4.28 -6.00
CA GLY A 36 -0.37 4.46 -5.36
C GLY A 36 -0.28 4.50 -3.82
N GLY A 37 0.50 3.59 -3.24
CA GLY A 37 0.80 3.59 -1.81
C GLY A 37 1.44 4.88 -1.29
N GLN A 38 2.23 5.60 -2.10
CA GLN A 38 2.74 6.92 -1.71
C GLN A 38 1.60 7.91 -1.51
N VAL A 39 0.67 7.97 -2.46
CA VAL A 39 -0.47 8.89 -2.41
C VAL A 39 -1.38 8.56 -1.21
N ILE A 40 -1.61 7.27 -0.95
CA ILE A 40 -2.37 6.79 0.22
C ILE A 40 -1.69 7.19 1.53
N GLY A 41 -0.41 6.85 1.69
CA GLY A 41 0.35 7.12 2.91
C GLY A 41 0.43 8.62 3.21
N GLN A 42 0.70 9.44 2.21
CA GLN A 42 0.71 10.90 2.35
C GLN A 42 -0.69 11.46 2.63
N ALA A 43 -1.75 10.98 1.99
CA ALA A 43 -3.11 11.43 2.28
C ALA A 43 -3.55 11.12 3.72
N LEU A 44 -3.20 9.93 4.24
CA LEU A 44 -3.45 9.55 5.64
C LEU A 44 -2.61 10.41 6.62
N SER A 45 -1.36 10.71 6.26
CA SER A 45 -0.51 11.63 7.03
C SER A 45 -1.11 13.04 7.07
N ALA A 46 -1.55 13.59 5.93
CA ALA A 46 -2.21 14.90 5.84
C ALA A 46 -3.45 14.98 6.73
N SER A 47 -4.33 13.99 6.62
CA SER A 47 -5.60 13.98 7.36
C SER A 47 -5.42 13.83 8.86
N ARG A 48 -4.39 13.11 9.33
CA ARG A 48 -4.05 13.02 10.76
C ARG A 48 -3.85 14.39 11.40
N TYR A 49 -3.14 15.32 10.74
CA TYR A 49 -2.88 16.65 11.33
C TYR A 49 -4.15 17.49 11.56
N THR A 50 -5.31 17.03 11.07
CA THR A 50 -6.60 17.70 11.23
C THR A 50 -7.56 16.98 12.18
N VAL A 51 -7.08 15.94 12.88
CA VAL A 51 -7.87 15.09 13.79
C VAL A 51 -7.25 15.15 15.19
N GLU A 52 -8.11 15.08 16.22
CA GLU A 52 -7.68 15.02 17.61
C GLU A 52 -6.69 13.90 17.89
N SER A 53 -5.78 14.16 18.85
CA SER A 53 -4.61 13.32 19.05
C SER A 53 -4.92 11.90 19.53
N ASP A 54 -6.08 11.71 20.19
CA ASP A 54 -6.59 10.48 20.79
C ASP A 54 -7.34 9.57 19.79
N ARG A 55 -7.46 9.97 18.52
CA ARG A 55 -8.12 9.18 17.48
C ARG A 55 -7.12 8.60 16.49
N THR A 56 -7.30 7.33 16.16
CA THR A 56 -6.57 6.63 15.10
C THR A 56 -7.47 6.36 13.90
N VAL A 57 -6.89 6.11 12.72
CA VAL A 57 -7.69 5.77 11.53
C VAL A 57 -8.18 4.33 11.67
N HIS A 58 -9.48 4.10 11.50
CA HIS A 58 -10.05 2.75 11.50
C HIS A 58 -10.50 2.31 10.10
N SER A 59 -10.71 3.24 9.17
CA SER A 59 -10.90 2.89 7.76
C SER A 59 -10.62 4.06 6.83
N PHE A 60 -10.36 3.73 5.57
CA PHE A 60 -10.47 4.69 4.49
C PHE A 60 -10.96 4.03 3.20
N HIS A 61 -11.48 4.88 2.31
CA HIS A 61 -11.83 4.54 0.93
C HIS A 61 -11.20 5.56 0.00
N SER A 62 -10.71 5.12 -1.16
CA SER A 62 -10.04 6.02 -2.08
C SER A 62 -10.23 5.67 -3.54
N TYR A 63 -10.10 6.66 -4.41
CA TYR A 63 -10.14 6.51 -5.87
C TYR A 63 -8.98 7.24 -6.52
N PHE A 64 -8.31 6.56 -7.47
CA PHE A 64 -7.30 7.12 -8.35
C PHE A 64 -7.96 7.59 -9.65
N LEU A 65 -7.81 8.87 -9.97
CA LEU A 65 -8.48 9.50 -11.12
C LEU A 65 -7.55 9.69 -12.30
N TYR A 66 -6.30 10.08 -12.03
CA TYR A 66 -5.28 10.35 -13.04
C TYR A 66 -3.91 9.88 -12.55
N PRO A 67 -3.00 9.48 -13.48
CA PRO A 67 -1.64 9.16 -13.12
C PRO A 67 -0.93 10.40 -12.55
N GLY A 68 -0.23 10.20 -11.43
CA GLY A 68 0.62 11.23 -10.83
C GLY A 68 1.97 11.34 -11.55
N ASP A 69 2.49 12.56 -11.61
CA ASP A 69 3.82 12.90 -12.14
C ASP A 69 4.87 12.77 -11.02
N PRO A 70 5.81 11.80 -11.09
CA PRO A 70 6.77 11.55 -10.02
C PRO A 70 7.84 12.64 -9.87
N GLU A 71 7.96 13.55 -10.84
CA GLU A 71 8.90 14.67 -10.79
C GLU A 71 8.31 15.93 -10.14
N LYS A 72 7.05 15.87 -9.68
CA LYS A 72 6.33 17.00 -9.09
C LYS A 72 5.80 16.68 -7.70
N PRO A 73 5.74 17.69 -6.81
CA PRO A 73 5.07 17.54 -5.53
C PRO A 73 3.56 17.33 -5.71
N ILE A 74 2.90 16.86 -4.66
CA ILE A 74 1.45 16.66 -4.59
C ILE A 74 0.91 17.57 -3.49
N ILE A 75 -0.17 18.30 -3.79
CA ILE A 75 -0.90 19.09 -2.79
C ILE A 75 -2.03 18.24 -2.23
N TYR A 76 -2.12 18.15 -0.90
CA TYR A 76 -3.17 17.44 -0.19
C TYR A 76 -4.06 18.46 0.52
N ASP A 77 -5.30 18.58 0.05
CA ASP A 77 -6.33 19.46 0.60
C ASP A 77 -7.32 18.61 1.41
N VAL A 78 -7.38 18.87 2.70
CA VAL A 78 -8.11 18.09 3.71
C VAL A 78 -9.36 18.85 4.14
N GLU A 79 -10.51 18.29 3.80
CA GLU A 79 -11.83 18.74 4.21
C GLU A 79 -12.27 18.01 5.48
N ASN A 80 -12.69 18.77 6.50
CA ASN A 80 -13.37 18.23 7.67
C ASN A 80 -14.85 17.99 7.34
N LEU A 81 -15.23 16.73 7.18
CA LEU A 81 -16.62 16.37 6.90
C LEU A 81 -17.47 16.32 8.18
N ARG A 82 -16.87 15.87 9.29
CA ARG A 82 -17.57 15.70 10.57
C ARG A 82 -16.60 15.50 11.72
N ASP A 83 -16.87 16.17 12.83
CA ASP A 83 -16.40 15.78 14.16
C ASP A 83 -17.59 15.43 15.06
N GLY A 84 -17.79 14.14 15.28
CA GLY A 84 -18.77 13.62 16.22
C GLY A 84 -18.14 13.32 17.58
N LYS A 85 -18.98 12.86 18.51
CA LYS A 85 -18.54 12.42 19.84
C LYS A 85 -17.52 11.28 19.77
N SER A 86 -17.77 10.29 18.91
CA SER A 86 -16.93 9.09 18.77
C SER A 86 -16.07 9.08 17.52
N PHE A 87 -16.56 9.65 16.41
CA PHE A 87 -15.93 9.54 15.10
C PHE A 87 -15.54 10.90 14.52
N SER A 88 -14.42 10.94 13.80
CA SER A 88 -14.06 12.04 12.89
C SER A 88 -14.02 11.53 11.48
N THR A 89 -14.50 12.32 10.52
CA THR A 89 -14.40 11.98 9.10
C THR A 89 -13.68 13.09 8.37
N ARG A 90 -12.69 12.71 7.55
CA ARG A 90 -11.90 13.62 6.72
C ARG A 90 -11.97 13.17 5.27
N ARG A 91 -12.04 14.12 4.35
CA ARG A 91 -11.83 13.87 2.92
C ARG A 91 -10.55 14.56 2.49
N VAL A 92 -9.70 13.85 1.77
CA VAL A 92 -8.43 14.34 1.25
C VAL A 92 -8.50 14.33 -0.26
N LYS A 93 -8.16 15.46 -0.86
CA LYS A 93 -8.02 15.66 -2.30
C LYS A 93 -6.54 15.84 -2.62
N ALA A 94 -5.96 14.89 -3.34
CA ALA A 94 -4.60 15.01 -3.85
C ALA A 94 -4.61 15.68 -5.22
N ILE A 95 -3.78 16.71 -5.41
CA ILE A 95 -3.81 17.60 -6.56
C ILE A 95 -2.42 17.67 -7.18
N GLN A 96 -2.37 17.53 -8.51
CA GLN A 96 -1.19 17.87 -9.32
C GLN A 96 -1.64 18.60 -10.59
N ASN A 97 -0.81 19.54 -11.06
CA ASN A 97 -1.07 20.33 -12.27
C ASN A 97 -2.48 20.96 -12.28
N GLY A 98 -2.96 21.43 -11.12
CA GLY A 98 -4.26 22.10 -10.97
C GLY A 98 -5.49 21.18 -11.06
N ARG A 99 -5.34 19.85 -11.07
CA ARG A 99 -6.45 18.89 -11.11
C ARG A 99 -6.35 17.83 -10.00
N PRO A 100 -7.48 17.32 -9.49
CA PRO A 100 -7.47 16.22 -8.54
C PRO A 100 -6.99 14.95 -9.24
N ILE A 101 -5.97 14.30 -8.69
CA ILE A 101 -5.46 13.00 -9.17
C ILE A 101 -5.99 11.83 -8.34
N PHE A 102 -6.42 12.11 -7.10
CA PHE A 102 -6.88 11.10 -6.15
C PHE A 102 -7.77 11.71 -5.07
N TYR A 103 -8.74 10.94 -4.59
CA TYR A 103 -9.54 11.26 -3.41
C TYR A 103 -9.44 10.13 -2.39
N LEU A 104 -9.42 10.49 -1.11
CA LEU A 104 -9.55 9.56 0.00
C LEU A 104 -10.54 10.10 1.02
N THR A 105 -11.38 9.24 1.58
CA THR A 105 -12.20 9.55 2.75
C THR A 105 -11.80 8.61 3.87
N ALA A 106 -11.28 9.17 4.96
CA ALA A 106 -10.85 8.43 6.14
C ALA A 106 -11.78 8.69 7.33
N SER A 107 -12.01 7.65 8.11
CA SER A 107 -12.76 7.68 9.36
C SER A 107 -11.86 7.32 10.53
N TYR A 108 -11.97 8.10 11.60
CA TYR A 108 -11.14 8.03 12.78
C TYR A 108 -11.99 7.78 14.01
N HIS A 109 -11.47 7.01 14.95
CA HIS A 109 -12.14 6.63 16.19
C HIS A 109 -11.11 6.52 17.32
N GLY A 110 -11.52 6.83 18.55
CA GLY A 110 -10.70 6.62 19.74
C GLY A 110 -10.82 5.19 20.28
N ASP A 111 -9.98 4.80 21.23
CA ASP A 111 -10.07 3.46 21.81
C ASP A 111 -11.35 3.28 22.64
N SER A 112 -12.05 2.16 22.44
CA SER A 112 -13.23 1.78 23.21
C SER A 112 -13.32 0.25 23.32
N PRO A 113 -13.71 -0.31 24.48
CA PRO A 113 -14.02 -1.74 24.57
C PRO A 113 -15.21 -2.10 23.66
N GLY A 114 -15.24 -3.35 23.21
CA GLY A 114 -16.27 -3.83 22.28
C GLY A 114 -16.31 -5.36 22.17
N PHE A 115 -17.11 -5.85 21.21
CA PHE A 115 -17.18 -7.27 20.89
C PHE A 115 -15.98 -7.70 20.03
N GLU A 116 -15.49 -8.92 20.22
CA GLU A 116 -14.36 -9.44 19.48
C GLU A 116 -14.64 -10.78 18.81
N HIS A 117 -14.26 -10.87 17.53
CA HIS A 117 -14.06 -12.10 16.77
C HIS A 117 -13.10 -11.79 15.61
N GLN A 118 -12.61 -12.83 14.94
CA GLN A 118 -11.85 -12.70 13.69
C GLN A 118 -11.83 -14.03 12.93
N ASN A 119 -11.45 -13.97 11.65
CA ASN A 119 -11.08 -15.16 10.90
C ASN A 119 -9.76 -15.74 11.44
N THR A 120 -9.59 -17.06 11.27
CA THR A 120 -8.35 -17.76 11.64
C THR A 120 -7.27 -17.48 10.60
N MET A 121 -6.08 -17.08 11.05
CA MET A 121 -4.92 -16.94 10.17
C MET A 121 -4.62 -18.28 9.47
N PRO A 122 -4.39 -18.30 8.15
CA PRO A 122 -4.02 -19.53 7.44
C PRO A 122 -2.66 -20.06 7.91
N ASP A 123 -2.48 -21.37 7.84
CA ASP A 123 -1.21 -22.03 8.14
C ASP A 123 -0.21 -21.78 7.00
N VAL A 124 0.67 -20.80 7.21
CA VAL A 124 1.72 -20.38 6.28
C VAL A 124 3.05 -20.41 7.04
N PRO A 125 4.12 -21.01 6.48
CA PRO A 125 5.43 -21.01 7.13
C PRO A 125 5.90 -19.59 7.47
N GLY A 126 6.72 -19.47 8.53
CA GLY A 126 7.27 -18.19 8.94
C GLY A 126 8.16 -17.53 7.87
N PRO A 127 8.35 -16.20 7.93
CA PRO A 127 9.10 -15.42 6.94
C PRO A 127 10.54 -15.90 6.75
N GLU A 128 11.13 -16.57 7.73
CA GLU A 128 12.49 -17.11 7.69
C GLU A 128 12.68 -18.17 6.60
N ASN A 129 11.59 -18.76 6.10
CA ASN A 129 11.61 -19.79 5.05
C ASN A 129 11.61 -19.23 3.63
N PHE A 130 11.45 -17.91 3.47
CA PHE A 130 11.29 -17.27 2.17
C PHE A 130 12.37 -16.21 1.94
N ALA A 131 12.82 -16.11 0.70
CA ALA A 131 13.74 -15.05 0.28
C ALA A 131 12.98 -13.73 0.14
N SER A 132 13.63 -12.64 0.48
CA SER A 132 13.11 -11.29 0.21
C SER A 132 13.12 -10.97 -1.29
N GLU A 133 12.28 -10.03 -1.71
CA GLU A 133 12.28 -9.52 -3.09
C GLU A 133 13.67 -9.02 -3.52
N SER A 134 14.41 -8.36 -2.63
CA SER A 134 15.78 -7.91 -2.90
C SER A 134 16.75 -9.07 -3.12
N GLU A 135 16.65 -10.16 -2.34
CA GLU A 135 17.45 -11.37 -2.54
C GLU A 135 17.07 -12.09 -3.85
N LEU A 136 15.77 -12.14 -4.18
CA LEU A 136 15.28 -12.70 -5.44
C LEU A 136 15.76 -11.88 -6.64
N ALA A 137 15.67 -10.55 -6.56
CA ALA A 137 16.17 -9.64 -7.57
C ALA A 137 17.69 -9.77 -7.76
N ALA A 138 18.46 -9.90 -6.67
CA ALA A 138 19.90 -10.10 -6.72
C ALA A 138 20.31 -11.36 -7.52
N LYS A 139 19.54 -12.46 -7.40
CA LYS A 139 19.80 -13.70 -8.16
C LYS A 139 19.71 -13.51 -9.68
N VAL A 140 18.80 -12.64 -10.13
CA VAL A 140 18.60 -12.35 -11.56
C VAL A 140 19.22 -11.02 -11.99
N ALA A 141 19.90 -10.31 -11.08
CA ALA A 141 20.42 -8.97 -11.33
C ALA A 141 21.31 -8.95 -12.58
N HIS A 142 22.17 -9.95 -12.76
CA HIS A 142 23.06 -10.06 -13.92
C HIS A 142 22.33 -10.07 -15.28
N MET A 143 21.04 -10.43 -15.30
CA MET A 143 20.19 -10.44 -16.50
C MET A 143 19.42 -9.13 -16.70
N LEU A 144 19.38 -8.26 -15.69
CA LEU A 144 18.63 -6.99 -15.73
C LEU A 144 19.47 -5.86 -16.32
N PRO A 145 18.89 -4.98 -17.17
CA PRO A 145 19.47 -3.69 -17.52
C PRO A 145 19.84 -2.87 -16.28
N GLU A 146 20.89 -2.05 -16.34
CA GLU A 146 21.37 -1.27 -15.19
C GLU A 146 20.29 -0.40 -14.54
N LYS A 147 19.40 0.20 -15.34
CA LYS A 147 18.27 1.00 -14.83
C LYS A 147 17.35 0.16 -13.95
N LEU A 148 17.06 -1.08 -14.33
CA LEU A 148 16.22 -2.00 -13.54
C LEU A 148 16.97 -2.56 -12.34
N LYS A 149 18.28 -2.80 -12.42
CA LYS A 149 19.09 -3.19 -11.25
C LYS A 149 18.98 -2.17 -10.12
N LYS A 150 19.12 -0.87 -10.43
CA LYS A 150 19.03 0.19 -9.41
C LYS A 150 17.65 0.24 -8.74
N ILE A 151 16.59 -0.04 -9.49
CA ILE A 151 15.21 -0.04 -8.98
C ILE A 151 14.93 -1.27 -8.11
N PHE A 152 15.33 -2.47 -8.55
CA PHE A 152 14.91 -3.73 -7.91
C PHE A 152 15.91 -4.31 -6.92
N CYS A 153 17.20 -3.99 -7.03
CA CYS A 153 18.26 -4.53 -6.16
C CYS A 153 18.73 -3.55 -5.07
N GLY A 154 18.10 -2.37 -4.97
CA GLY A 154 18.44 -1.35 -3.97
C GLY A 154 17.96 -1.69 -2.57
N ASP A 155 18.42 -0.90 -1.60
CA ASP A 155 17.87 -0.91 -0.23
C ASP A 155 16.38 -0.55 -0.29
N LYS A 156 15.55 -1.29 0.45
CA LYS A 156 14.09 -1.13 0.46
C LYS A 156 13.63 -0.69 1.84
N ALA A 157 12.67 0.24 1.86
CA ALA A 157 12.04 0.70 3.10
C ALA A 157 11.16 -0.40 3.72
N ILE A 158 10.49 -1.18 2.88
CA ILE A 158 9.66 -2.33 3.25
C ILE A 158 10.35 -3.59 2.75
N GLU A 159 10.63 -4.51 3.66
CA GLU A 159 11.08 -5.86 3.34
C GLU A 159 9.84 -6.70 3.03
N MET A 160 9.83 -7.32 1.85
CA MET A 160 8.78 -8.22 1.41
C MET A 160 9.34 -9.59 1.06
N ARG A 161 8.69 -10.65 1.54
CA ARG A 161 9.05 -12.04 1.27
C ARG A 161 7.83 -12.78 0.72
N PRO A 162 7.73 -12.95 -0.61
CA PRO A 162 6.64 -13.71 -1.20
C PRO A 162 6.77 -15.20 -0.87
N VAL A 163 5.67 -15.81 -0.45
CA VAL A 163 5.62 -17.27 -0.20
C VAL A 163 5.74 -18.05 -1.51
N LYS A 164 5.21 -17.49 -2.59
CA LYS A 164 5.29 -18.04 -3.94
C LYS A 164 5.79 -16.98 -4.92
N VAL A 165 6.82 -17.31 -5.69
CA VAL A 165 7.43 -16.41 -6.66
C VAL A 165 6.90 -16.73 -8.05
N VAL A 166 6.20 -15.78 -8.66
CA VAL A 166 5.83 -15.83 -10.07
C VAL A 166 6.87 -15.02 -10.86
N ASN A 167 7.52 -15.64 -11.84
CA ASN A 167 8.50 -14.94 -12.67
C ASN A 167 7.78 -13.95 -13.60
N PRO A 168 7.98 -12.63 -13.47
CA PRO A 168 7.26 -11.65 -14.27
C PRO A 168 7.66 -11.69 -15.76
N LEU A 169 8.84 -12.23 -16.10
CA LEU A 169 9.31 -12.39 -17.49
C LEU A 169 8.75 -13.66 -18.16
N LYS A 170 8.31 -14.63 -17.38
CA LYS A 170 7.73 -15.90 -17.83
C LYS A 170 6.56 -16.28 -16.92
N PRO A 171 5.47 -15.49 -16.92
CA PRO A 171 4.31 -15.78 -16.09
C PRO A 171 3.70 -17.11 -16.55
N HIS A 172 3.24 -17.91 -15.60
CA HIS A 172 2.49 -19.14 -15.82
C HIS A 172 1.19 -19.05 -15.02
N LYS A 173 0.20 -19.88 -15.39
CA LYS A 173 -1.08 -19.90 -14.67
C LYS A 173 -0.87 -20.32 -13.23
N GLU A 174 -1.48 -19.55 -12.35
CA GLU A 174 -1.49 -19.77 -10.93
C GLU A 174 -2.89 -19.52 -10.37
N GLU A 175 -3.15 -20.07 -9.18
CA GLU A 175 -4.36 -19.71 -8.46
C GLU A 175 -4.37 -18.19 -8.20
N PRO A 176 -5.55 -17.54 -8.21
CA PRO A 176 -5.70 -16.12 -7.88
C PRO A 176 -5.52 -15.88 -6.38
N LYS A 177 -4.41 -16.36 -5.80
CA LYS A 177 -4.09 -16.30 -4.38
C LYS A 177 -2.60 -16.09 -4.19
N GLN A 178 -2.23 -15.30 -3.20
CA GLN A 178 -0.85 -15.18 -2.77
C GLN A 178 -0.73 -14.81 -1.29
N TYR A 179 0.47 -14.98 -0.76
CA TYR A 179 0.82 -14.63 0.61
C TYR A 179 2.15 -13.89 0.59
N LEU A 180 2.18 -12.75 1.26
CA LEU A 180 3.37 -11.90 1.37
C LEU A 180 3.66 -11.66 2.85
N TRP A 181 4.87 -11.99 3.30
CA TRP A 181 5.35 -11.48 4.57
C TRP A 181 5.91 -10.08 4.35
N ILE A 182 5.45 -9.11 5.13
CA ILE A 182 5.88 -7.71 5.03
C ILE A 182 6.32 -7.19 6.40
N ARG A 183 7.36 -6.35 6.40
CA ARG A 183 7.75 -5.50 7.54
C ARG A 183 8.57 -4.32 7.06
N THR A 184 8.72 -3.29 7.89
CA THR A 184 9.70 -2.22 7.64
C THR A 184 11.12 -2.75 7.84
N ASN A 185 12.06 -2.23 7.06
CA ASN A 185 13.48 -2.56 7.16
C ASN A 185 14.15 -1.77 8.30
N GLY A 186 13.73 -2.07 9.52
CA GLY A 186 14.26 -1.51 10.77
C GLY A 186 13.19 -0.90 11.67
N GLU A 187 13.65 -0.49 12.85
CA GLU A 187 12.83 0.04 13.95
C GLU A 187 12.02 1.26 13.54
N MET A 188 10.83 1.36 14.12
CA MET A 188 9.82 2.36 13.85
C MET A 188 9.52 3.22 15.08
N PRO A 189 9.14 4.51 14.91
CA PRO A 189 8.65 5.30 16.03
C PRO A 189 7.39 4.67 16.65
N ASP A 190 7.27 4.72 17.97
CA ASP A 190 6.15 4.16 18.72
C ASP A 190 4.88 5.03 18.59
N SER A 191 4.24 4.95 17.42
CA SER A 191 3.02 5.69 17.11
C SER A 191 2.17 4.89 16.13
N GLN A 192 1.00 4.45 16.62
CA GLN A 192 0.07 3.62 15.85
C GLN A 192 -0.31 4.25 14.50
N LEU A 193 -0.44 5.58 14.44
CA LEU A 193 -0.76 6.29 13.20
C LEU A 193 0.33 6.15 12.15
N ILE A 194 1.59 6.15 12.59
CA ILE A 194 2.74 5.98 11.70
C ILE A 194 2.75 4.58 11.10
N HIS A 195 2.48 3.58 11.92
CA HIS A 195 2.31 2.21 11.43
C HIS A 195 1.11 2.09 10.48
N GLN A 196 -0.01 2.76 10.76
CA GLN A 196 -1.22 2.75 9.91
C GLN A 196 -1.00 3.36 8.53
N TYR A 197 -0.41 4.54 8.43
CA TYR A 197 -0.18 5.13 7.10
C TYR A 197 0.94 4.42 6.32
N LEU A 198 1.89 3.78 7.01
CA LEU A 198 2.88 2.94 6.34
C LEU A 198 2.31 1.61 5.88
N LEU A 199 1.35 1.04 6.62
CA LEU A 199 0.59 -0.09 6.11
C LEU A 199 -0.24 0.34 4.90
N GLY A 200 -0.84 1.53 4.93
CA GLY A 200 -1.46 2.15 3.75
C GLY A 200 -0.50 2.21 2.55
N TYR A 201 0.75 2.66 2.77
CA TYR A 201 1.79 2.65 1.75
C TYR A 201 2.14 1.24 1.26
N ALA A 202 2.36 0.28 2.16
CA ALA A 202 2.82 -1.06 1.82
C ALA A 202 1.72 -1.91 1.16
N SER A 203 0.45 -1.69 1.50
CA SER A 203 -0.70 -2.51 1.09
C SER A 203 -1.03 -2.51 -0.40
N ASP A 204 -0.57 -1.50 -1.15
CA ASP A 204 -0.76 -1.41 -2.62
C ASP A 204 0.31 -2.21 -3.38
N TRP A 205 1.45 -2.53 -2.75
CA TRP A 205 2.53 -3.28 -3.39
C TRP A 205 2.18 -4.76 -3.47
N GLY A 206 2.33 -5.35 -4.66
CA GLY A 206 2.05 -6.77 -4.87
C GLY A 206 0.57 -7.16 -4.74
N PHE A 207 -0.36 -6.21 -4.56
CA PHE A 207 -1.76 -6.52 -4.27
C PHE A 207 -2.57 -6.87 -5.52
N LEU A 208 -2.78 -5.91 -6.42
CA LEU A 208 -3.58 -6.07 -7.66
C LEU A 208 -3.02 -7.14 -8.60
N VAL A 209 -1.71 -7.38 -8.58
CA VAL A 209 -1.07 -8.39 -9.45
C VAL A 209 -1.56 -9.82 -9.19
N THR A 210 -2.17 -10.10 -8.03
CA THR A 210 -2.82 -11.39 -7.75
C THR A 210 -3.89 -11.73 -8.78
N ALA A 211 -4.63 -10.72 -9.25
CA ALA A 211 -5.68 -10.90 -10.24
C ALA A 211 -5.13 -11.28 -11.64
N LEU A 212 -3.81 -11.18 -11.85
CA LEU A 212 -3.15 -11.59 -13.09
C LEU A 212 -2.74 -13.06 -13.09
N HIS A 213 -2.63 -13.69 -11.92
CA HIS A 213 -2.12 -15.06 -11.74
C HIS A 213 -2.84 -16.09 -12.64
N PRO A 214 -4.18 -16.07 -12.82
CA PRO A 214 -4.86 -17.06 -13.66
C PRO A 214 -4.65 -16.87 -15.17
N HIS A 215 -3.95 -15.81 -15.59
CA HIS A 215 -4.04 -15.28 -16.96
C HIS A 215 -2.71 -15.24 -17.74
N GLU A 216 -1.61 -15.74 -17.17
CA GLU A 216 -0.29 -15.77 -17.84
C GLU A 216 0.19 -14.39 -18.32
N VAL A 217 -0.15 -13.34 -17.57
CA VAL A 217 0.30 -11.96 -17.81
C VAL A 217 0.93 -11.38 -16.56
N SER A 218 1.77 -10.36 -16.73
CA SER A 218 2.43 -9.64 -15.65
C SER A 218 2.52 -8.14 -15.99
N LEU A 219 3.03 -7.34 -15.04
CA LEU A 219 3.35 -5.94 -15.30
C LEU A 219 4.41 -5.72 -16.40
N MET A 220 5.14 -6.78 -16.80
CA MET A 220 6.15 -6.74 -17.86
C MET A 220 5.62 -7.27 -19.21
N THR A 221 4.37 -7.74 -19.26
CA THR A 221 3.76 -8.18 -20.53
C THR A 221 3.66 -6.99 -21.50
N PRO A 222 4.19 -7.10 -22.74
CA PRO A 222 4.12 -6.03 -23.72
C PRO A 222 2.67 -5.63 -24.03
N ASN A 223 2.44 -4.33 -24.20
CA ASN A 223 1.12 -3.75 -24.48
C ASN A 223 0.05 -4.16 -23.46
N PHE A 224 0.44 -4.39 -22.20
CA PHE A 224 -0.49 -4.72 -21.12
C PHE A 224 -0.47 -3.59 -20.09
N GLN A 225 -1.65 -3.11 -19.72
CA GLN A 225 -1.85 -2.03 -18.78
C GLN A 225 -2.54 -2.56 -17.54
N VAL A 226 -1.94 -2.25 -16.39
CA VAL A 226 -2.53 -2.45 -15.07
C VAL A 226 -2.52 -1.12 -14.32
N ALA A 227 -3.67 -0.74 -13.77
CA ALA A 227 -3.79 0.51 -13.01
C ALA A 227 -4.87 0.38 -11.93
N THR A 228 -4.55 0.82 -10.72
CA THR A 228 -5.49 0.88 -9.61
C THR A 228 -6.63 1.85 -9.92
N ILE A 229 -7.87 1.45 -9.62
CA ILE A 229 -9.06 2.31 -9.70
C ILE A 229 -9.36 2.86 -8.31
N ASP A 230 -9.46 1.96 -7.33
CA ASP A 230 -9.77 2.27 -5.94
C ASP A 230 -8.93 1.44 -4.97
N HIS A 231 -8.81 1.90 -3.74
CA HIS A 231 -8.15 1.17 -2.66
C HIS A 231 -8.81 1.52 -1.33
N SER A 232 -9.11 0.51 -0.51
CA SER A 232 -9.72 0.68 0.80
C SER A 232 -9.06 -0.21 1.83
N ILE A 233 -8.90 0.29 3.06
CA ILE A 233 -8.43 -0.49 4.22
C ILE A 233 -9.35 -0.26 5.40
N TRP A 234 -9.55 -1.31 6.18
CA TRP A 234 -10.11 -1.27 7.53
C TRP A 234 -9.06 -1.76 8.52
N PHE A 235 -8.73 -0.92 9.50
CA PHE A 235 -7.80 -1.25 10.58
C PHE A 235 -8.60 -1.73 11.79
N HIS A 236 -8.32 -2.96 12.22
CA HIS A 236 -9.12 -3.64 13.25
C HIS A 236 -8.44 -3.64 14.61
N ARG A 237 -7.11 -3.77 14.63
CA ARG A 237 -6.31 -3.92 15.85
C ARG A 237 -4.99 -3.14 15.75
N PRO A 238 -4.39 -2.73 16.89
CA PRO A 238 -3.04 -2.19 16.90
C PRO A 238 -2.02 -3.19 16.34
N PHE A 239 -0.95 -2.67 15.74
CA PHE A 239 0.11 -3.49 15.14
C PHE A 239 1.37 -2.67 14.95
N LYS A 240 2.50 -3.38 14.78
CA LYS A 240 3.79 -2.78 14.52
C LYS A 240 4.31 -3.18 13.16
N MET A 241 4.59 -2.20 12.32
CA MET A 241 5.16 -2.42 10.98
C MET A 241 6.59 -2.94 11.00
N ASP A 242 7.35 -2.75 12.07
CA ASP A 242 8.69 -3.33 12.25
C ASP A 242 8.66 -4.78 12.77
N GLU A 243 7.46 -5.30 13.03
CA GLU A 243 7.19 -6.72 13.22
C GLU A 243 6.64 -7.33 11.93
N TRP A 244 6.78 -8.65 11.78
CA TRP A 244 6.30 -9.35 10.59
C TRP A 244 4.79 -9.41 10.54
N LEU A 245 4.22 -8.96 9.42
CA LEU A 245 2.82 -9.12 9.09
C LEU A 245 2.66 -10.06 7.89
N LEU A 246 1.69 -10.96 7.96
CA LEU A 246 1.28 -11.82 6.85
C LEU A 246 0.13 -11.16 6.09
N TYR A 247 0.37 -10.82 4.83
CA TYR A 247 -0.65 -10.33 3.93
C TYR A 247 -1.19 -11.48 3.07
N VAL A 248 -2.41 -11.89 3.36
CA VAL A 248 -3.15 -12.96 2.68
C VAL A 248 -4.03 -12.33 1.62
N ILE A 249 -3.80 -12.66 0.34
CA ILE A 249 -4.47 -11.99 -0.77
C ILE A 249 -5.17 -13.01 -1.68
N ASP A 250 -6.41 -12.73 -2.08
CA ASP A 250 -7.13 -13.46 -3.13
C ASP A 250 -7.76 -12.51 -4.17
N SER A 251 -7.95 -13.01 -5.39
CA SER A 251 -8.75 -12.36 -6.43
C SER A 251 -10.00 -13.19 -6.72
N PRO A 252 -11.17 -12.82 -6.18
CA PRO A 252 -12.39 -13.60 -6.37
C PRO A 252 -12.98 -13.46 -7.79
N THR A 253 -12.61 -12.41 -8.54
CA THR A 253 -13.13 -12.17 -9.89
C THR A 253 -12.24 -11.26 -10.73
N ALA A 254 -12.19 -11.56 -12.02
CA ALA A 254 -11.69 -10.68 -13.06
C ALA A 254 -12.69 -10.69 -14.23
N SER A 255 -13.23 -9.52 -14.57
CA SER A 255 -14.22 -9.39 -15.64
C SER A 255 -14.23 -7.98 -16.22
N ASN A 256 -14.65 -7.84 -17.48
CA ASN A 256 -14.81 -6.55 -18.15
C ASN A 256 -13.59 -5.62 -17.97
N THR A 257 -12.39 -6.15 -18.27
CA THR A 257 -11.09 -5.45 -18.16
C THR A 257 -10.71 -4.99 -16.75
N ARG A 258 -11.32 -5.56 -15.72
CA ARG A 258 -11.02 -5.25 -14.32
C ARG A 258 -10.75 -6.51 -13.50
N GLY A 259 -9.94 -6.37 -12.47
CA GLY A 259 -9.68 -7.40 -11.46
C GLY A 259 -9.93 -6.85 -10.07
N LEU A 260 -10.63 -7.63 -9.25
CA LEU A 260 -10.84 -7.33 -7.84
C LEU A 260 -9.87 -8.18 -7.01
N VAL A 261 -9.20 -7.55 -6.04
CA VAL A 261 -8.41 -8.25 -5.02
C VAL A 261 -8.90 -7.88 -3.63
N ARG A 262 -8.82 -8.85 -2.72
CA ARG A 262 -9.14 -8.70 -1.29
C ARG A 262 -7.95 -9.18 -0.49
N GLY A 263 -7.74 -8.56 0.66
CA GLY A 263 -6.59 -8.81 1.51
C GLY A 263 -6.97 -8.88 2.98
N GLU A 264 -6.38 -9.83 3.69
CA GLU A 264 -6.39 -9.92 5.16
C GLU A 264 -4.96 -9.84 5.66
N ILE A 265 -4.70 -8.99 6.66
CA ILE A 265 -3.36 -8.73 7.18
C ILE A 265 -3.32 -9.21 8.62
N TYR A 266 -2.47 -10.18 8.90
CA TYR A 266 -2.31 -10.78 10.22
C TYR A 266 -0.96 -10.42 10.82
N ASN A 267 -0.88 -10.27 12.15
CA ASN A 267 0.41 -10.28 12.84
C ASN A 267 0.93 -11.72 13.03
N ARG A 268 2.16 -11.87 13.53
CA ARG A 268 2.79 -13.19 13.71
C ARG A 268 2.05 -14.11 14.69
N GLU A 269 1.34 -13.53 15.66
CA GLU A 269 0.51 -14.26 16.63
C GLU A 269 -0.84 -14.70 16.04
N GLY A 270 -1.17 -14.27 14.81
CA GLY A 270 -2.40 -14.64 14.12
C GLY A 270 -3.57 -13.69 14.37
N HIS A 271 -3.35 -12.52 14.97
CA HIS A 271 -4.38 -11.48 15.09
C HIS A 271 -4.61 -10.80 13.74
N LEU A 272 -5.88 -10.70 13.32
CA LEU A 272 -6.25 -9.95 12.11
C LEU A 272 -6.17 -8.45 12.40
N VAL A 273 -5.15 -7.78 11.87
CA VAL A 273 -4.87 -6.36 12.17
C VAL A 273 -5.53 -5.42 11.18
N ALA A 274 -5.70 -5.84 9.92
CA ALA A 274 -6.37 -5.04 8.90
C ALA A 274 -6.97 -5.92 7.78
N SER A 275 -7.92 -5.34 7.04
CA SER A 275 -8.43 -5.91 5.78
C SER A 275 -8.35 -4.85 4.69
N ALA A 276 -8.08 -5.27 3.45
CA ALA A 276 -7.91 -4.39 2.30
C ALA A 276 -8.74 -4.87 1.10
N MET A 277 -9.13 -3.95 0.23
CA MET A 277 -9.80 -4.26 -1.04
C MET A 277 -9.42 -3.25 -2.11
N GLN A 278 -9.26 -3.72 -3.35
CA GLN A 278 -8.86 -2.89 -4.49
C GLN A 278 -9.38 -3.50 -5.79
N GLU A 279 -10.00 -2.68 -6.63
CA GLU A 279 -10.26 -2.98 -8.04
C GLU A 279 -9.25 -2.23 -8.91
N GLY A 280 -8.83 -2.85 -10.01
CA GLY A 280 -7.96 -2.22 -10.98
C GLY A 280 -8.29 -2.59 -12.41
N VAL A 281 -7.93 -1.71 -13.34
CA VAL A 281 -7.93 -2.00 -14.77
C VAL A 281 -6.84 -3.04 -15.07
N MET A 282 -7.17 -4.02 -15.89
CA MET A 282 -6.26 -5.04 -16.42
C MET A 282 -6.64 -5.29 -17.89
N ARG A 283 -5.84 -4.78 -18.83
CA ARG A 283 -6.18 -4.88 -20.26
C ARG A 283 -4.97 -4.80 -21.17
N PHE A 284 -5.09 -5.39 -22.36
CA PHE A 284 -4.18 -5.07 -23.45
C PHE A 284 -4.48 -3.69 -24.03
N THR A 285 -3.44 -2.90 -24.22
CA THR A 285 -3.48 -1.66 -24.99
C THR A 285 -3.28 -1.99 -26.47
N LYS A 286 -3.96 -1.25 -27.35
CA LYS A 286 -3.74 -1.35 -28.79
C LYS A 286 -2.40 -0.77 -29.20
#